data_AF-A0A3E1NMY3-F1
#
_entry.id   AF-A0A3E1NMY3-F1
#
_cell.length_a   1.000
_cell.length_b   1.000
_cell.length_c   1.000
_cell.angle_alpha   90.00
_cell.angle_beta   90.00
_cell.angle_gamma   90.00
#
_symmetry.space_group_name_H-M   'P 1'
#
loop_
_entity.id
_entity.type
_entity.pdbx_description
1 polymer ?
#
loop_
_entity_poly.entity_id
_entity_poly.type
_entity_poly.pdbx_seq_one_letter_code
_entity_poly.pdbx_strand_id
1 'polypeptide(L)'
;TNIIRNHFWKEAFIRYTMNKAFNIKNSKGQCIIADARFEDECMAIKYYGGKIIRVDRRVNNDNHESEQIKISQDDYVIDNTGTLVGLFYKVLKFVTDYMV
;
A
#
# COMPACT_ATOMS: atom_id res chain seq x y z
N THR A 1 9.33 14.46 0.69
CA THR A 1 7.99 14.28 0.09
C THR A 1 7.21 15.58 -0.02
N ASN A 2 7.07 16.35 1.07
CA ASN A 2 6.23 17.56 1.12
C ASN A 2 6.61 18.67 0.14
N ILE A 3 7.91 18.93 -0.09
CA ILE A 3 8.34 19.96 -1.03
C ILE A 3 7.79 19.68 -2.44
N ILE A 4 8.06 18.49 -2.98
CA ILE A 4 7.61 18.10 -4.31
C ILE A 4 6.08 18.08 -4.40
N ARG A 5 5.39 17.47 -3.42
CA ARG A 5 3.93 17.34 -3.43
C ARG A 5 3.21 18.67 -3.29
N ASN A 6 3.73 19.59 -2.48
CA ASN A 6 3.02 20.84 -2.15
C ASN A 6 3.43 22.01 -3.03
N HIS A 7 4.65 22.03 -3.57
CA HIS A 7 5.20 23.22 -4.23
C HIS A 7 5.57 23.01 -5.70
N PHE A 8 5.68 21.76 -6.17
CA PHE A 8 6.11 21.49 -7.55
C PHE A 8 5.04 20.73 -8.31
N TRP A 9 4.76 19.49 -7.92
CA TRP A 9 3.81 18.65 -8.61
C TRP A 9 3.21 17.61 -7.66
N LYS A 10 1.97 17.86 -7.26
CA LYS A 10 1.20 17.01 -6.34
C LYS A 10 1.14 15.55 -6.77
N GLU A 11 0.95 15.30 -8.06
CA GLU A 11 0.75 13.96 -8.61
C GLU A 11 2.03 13.26 -9.07
N ALA A 12 3.21 13.87 -8.87
CA ALA A 12 4.48 13.33 -9.39
C ALA A 12 4.70 11.86 -8.99
N PHE A 13 4.52 11.55 -7.71
CA PHE A 13 4.72 10.21 -7.17
C PHE A 13 3.67 9.21 -7.68
N ILE A 14 2.41 9.63 -7.76
CA ILE A 14 1.31 8.79 -8.26
C ILE A 14 1.56 8.43 -9.72
N ARG A 15 1.79 9.42 -10.59
CA ARG A 15 1.96 9.20 -12.03
C ARG A 15 3.17 8.35 -12.34
N TYR A 16 4.30 8.63 -11.69
CA TYR A 16 5.51 7.85 -11.90
C TYR A 16 5.34 6.40 -11.42
N THR A 17 4.77 6.20 -10.24
CA THR A 17 4.54 4.86 -9.66
C THR A 17 3.57 4.05 -10.51
N MET A 18 2.45 4.62 -10.94
CA MET A 18 1.46 3.91 -11.75
C MET A 18 2.03 3.48 -13.10
N ASN A 19 2.74 4.37 -13.81
CA ASN A 19 3.39 4.01 -15.07
C ASN A 19 4.36 2.82 -14.90
N LYS A 20 5.18 2.84 -13.84
CA LYS A 20 6.09 1.73 -13.54
C LYS A 20 5.33 0.46 -13.16
N ALA A 21 4.26 0.57 -12.36
CA ALA A 21 3.45 -0.55 -11.94
C ALA A 21 2.76 -1.23 -13.13
N PHE A 22 2.26 -0.48 -14.11
CA PHE A 22 1.70 -1.03 -15.34
C PHE A 22 2.75 -1.81 -16.15
N ASN A 23 3.96 -1.27 -16.30
CA ASN A 23 5.03 -1.96 -17.01
C ASN A 23 5.40 -3.29 -16.33
N ILE A 24 5.47 -3.32 -14.99
CA ILE A 24 5.74 -4.53 -14.22
C ILE A 24 4.57 -5.51 -14.36
N LYS A 25 3.32 -5.07 -14.15
CA LYS A 25 2.12 -5.90 -14.30
C LYS A 25 2.04 -6.53 -15.70
N ASN A 26 2.28 -5.76 -16.75
CA ASN A 26 2.20 -6.26 -18.12
C ASN A 26 3.30 -7.28 -18.46
N SER A 27 4.47 -7.18 -17.81
CA SER A 27 5.60 -8.09 -18.07
C SER A 27 5.68 -9.29 -17.10
N LYS A 28 5.11 -9.18 -15.90
CA LYS A 28 5.22 -10.18 -14.82
C LYS A 28 3.87 -10.69 -14.30
N GLY A 29 2.75 -10.20 -14.84
CA GLY A 29 1.38 -10.55 -14.42
C GLY A 29 0.90 -9.78 -13.19
N GLN A 30 1.78 -9.49 -12.23
CA GLN A 30 1.44 -8.82 -10.96
C GLN A 30 2.51 -7.79 -10.58
N CYS A 31 2.11 -6.79 -9.79
CA CYS A 31 2.99 -5.76 -9.23
C CYS A 31 2.61 -5.47 -7.78
N ILE A 32 3.61 -5.39 -6.90
CA ILE A 32 3.44 -5.03 -5.49
C ILE A 32 4.00 -3.62 -5.28
N ILE A 33 3.21 -2.74 -4.66
CA ILE A 33 3.64 -1.40 -4.25
C ILE A 33 3.67 -1.41 -2.72
N ALA A 34 4.89 -1.43 -2.16
CA ALA A 34 5.07 -1.60 -0.71
C ALA A 34 4.97 -0.29 0.08
N ASP A 35 5.19 0.86 -0.57
CA ASP A 35 5.34 2.16 0.10
C ASP A 35 4.20 3.13 -0.32
N ALA A 36 2.97 2.80 0.05
CA ALA A 36 1.80 3.69 -0.10
C ALA A 36 1.56 4.40 1.24
N ARG A 37 1.81 5.72 1.30
CA ARG A 37 1.75 6.50 2.55
C ARG A 37 0.61 7.49 2.59
N PHE A 38 0.18 7.98 1.44
CA PHE A 38 -0.83 9.03 1.35
C PHE A 38 -2.17 8.52 0.82
N GLU A 39 -3.26 9.14 1.26
CA GLU A 39 -4.62 8.74 0.87
C GLU A 39 -4.82 8.81 -0.66
N ASP A 40 -4.24 9.79 -1.33
CA ASP A 40 -4.33 9.94 -2.79
C ASP A 40 -3.55 8.86 -3.56
N GLU A 41 -2.46 8.35 -3.00
CA GLU A 41 -1.74 7.19 -3.55
C GLU A 41 -2.61 5.94 -3.45
N CYS A 42 -3.22 5.70 -2.27
CA CYS A 42 -4.14 4.58 -2.08
C CYS A 42 -5.36 4.68 -3.01
N MET A 43 -5.98 5.86 -3.12
CA MET A 43 -7.11 6.09 -4.03
C MET A 43 -6.71 5.84 -5.49
N ALA A 44 -5.52 6.29 -5.91
CA ALA A 44 -5.04 6.03 -7.27
C ALA A 44 -4.83 4.53 -7.53
N ILE A 45 -4.25 3.79 -6.59
CA ILE A 45 -4.08 2.34 -6.69
C ILE A 45 -5.45 1.65 -6.89
N LYS A 46 -6.45 2.01 -6.08
CA LYS A 46 -7.81 1.46 -6.19
C LYS A 46 -8.48 1.83 -7.50
N TYR A 47 -8.33 3.08 -7.95
CA TYR A 47 -8.86 3.55 -9.23
C TYR A 47 -8.37 2.70 -10.41
N TYR A 48 -7.10 2.28 -10.39
CA TYR A 48 -6.52 1.40 -11.41
C TYR A 48 -6.79 -0.10 -11.16
N GLY A 49 -7.69 -0.44 -10.25
CA GLY A 49 -8.09 -1.82 -9.94
C GLY A 49 -7.12 -2.59 -9.04
N GLY A 50 -6.19 -1.90 -8.38
CA GLY A 50 -5.34 -2.48 -7.34
C GLY A 50 -6.10 -2.67 -6.02
N LYS A 51 -5.49 -3.43 -5.11
CA LYS A 51 -6.01 -3.65 -3.74
C LYS A 51 -5.06 -3.06 -2.70
N ILE A 52 -5.60 -2.52 -1.61
CA ILE A 52 -4.85 -2.01 -0.47
C ILE A 52 -4.86 -3.07 0.64
N ILE A 53 -3.67 -3.53 1.01
CA ILE A 53 -3.48 -4.52 2.08
C ILE A 53 -2.65 -3.86 3.17
N ARG A 54 -3.23 -3.67 4.35
CA ARG A 54 -2.53 -3.07 5.49
C ARG A 54 -2.00 -4.15 6.43
N VAL A 55 -0.75 -4.01 6.85
CA VAL A 55 -0.18 -4.81 7.93
C VAL A 55 -0.23 -3.97 9.20
N ASP A 56 -1.03 -4.38 10.17
CA ASP A 56 -1.35 -3.56 11.34
C ASP A 56 -0.75 -4.15 12.63
N ARG A 57 0.12 -3.40 13.31
CA ARG A 57 0.66 -3.79 14.63
C ARG A 57 -0.20 -3.27 15.79
N ARG A 58 -1.22 -2.44 15.52
CA ARG A 58 -2.11 -1.77 16.50
C ARG A 58 -1.37 -0.91 17.52
N VAL A 59 -0.26 -0.30 17.11
CA VAL A 59 0.52 0.63 17.93
C VAL A 59 0.59 1.95 17.17
N ASN A 60 -0.10 2.97 17.66
CA ASN A 60 -0.05 4.33 17.11
C ASN A 60 0.88 5.17 17.99
N ASN A 61 2.11 5.40 17.53
CA ASN A 61 3.13 6.16 18.27
C ASN A 61 3.65 7.40 17.52
N ASP A 62 3.15 7.72 16.33
CA ASP A 62 3.63 8.86 15.54
C ASP A 62 2.47 9.75 15.08
N ASN A 63 2.67 11.07 15.20
CA ASN A 63 1.70 12.10 14.86
C ASN A 63 1.98 12.74 13.47
N HIS A 64 3.04 12.33 12.77
CA HIS A 64 3.33 12.88 11.45
C HIS A 64 2.28 12.44 10.41
N GLU A 65 1.85 13.34 9.51
CA GLU A 65 0.76 13.11 8.55
C GLU A 65 1.00 11.90 7.63
N SER A 66 2.26 11.62 7.27
CA SER A 66 2.61 10.43 6.47
C SER A 66 2.48 9.09 7.21
N GLU A 67 2.37 9.12 8.53
CA GLU A 67 2.20 7.95 9.40
C GLU A 67 0.71 7.74 9.76
N GLN A 68 -0.14 8.74 9.49
CA GLN A 68 -1.59 8.66 9.72
C GLN A 68 -2.31 8.11 8.48
N ILE A 69 -2.12 6.81 8.22
CA ILE A 69 -2.91 6.11 7.20
C ILE A 69 -4.36 6.04 7.65
N LYS A 70 -5.27 6.70 6.92
CA LYS A 70 -6.72 6.57 7.17
C LYS A 70 -7.17 5.15 6.82
N ILE A 71 -7.74 4.48 7.82
CA ILE A 71 -8.25 3.08 7.77
C ILE A 71 -9.31 2.88 6.66
N SER A 72 -9.91 3.95 6.14
CA SER A 72 -11.03 3.89 5.18
C SER A 72 -10.70 3.31 3.81
N GLN A 73 -9.42 3.09 3.47
CA GLN A 73 -9.02 2.63 2.13
C GLN A 73 -8.68 1.13 2.05
N ASP A 74 -8.59 0.43 3.19
CA ASP A 74 -8.14 -0.96 3.25
C ASP A 74 -9.13 -1.92 2.58
N ASP A 75 -8.62 -2.81 1.74
CA ASP A 75 -9.39 -3.96 1.23
C ASP A 75 -9.14 -5.22 2.06
N TYR A 76 -7.98 -5.31 2.72
CA TYR A 76 -7.63 -6.39 3.62
C TYR A 76 -6.67 -5.91 4.73
N VAL A 77 -6.81 -6.47 5.94
CA VAL A 77 -5.95 -6.15 7.08
C VAL A 77 -5.29 -7.42 7.61
N ILE A 78 -3.95 -7.43 7.60
CA ILE A 78 -3.13 -8.48 8.22
C ILE A 78 -2.73 -8.00 9.62
N ASP A 79 -3.29 -8.64 10.62
CA ASP A 79 -2.98 -8.36 12.02
C ASP A 79 -1.57 -8.87 12.41
N ASN A 80 -0.71 -7.97 12.86
CA ASN A 80 0.69 -8.20 13.25
C ASN A 80 0.91 -8.00 14.75
N THR A 81 -0.01 -8.49 15.58
CA THR A 81 0.09 -8.42 17.05
C THR A 81 0.81 -9.64 17.67
N GLY A 82 1.11 -10.67 16.86
CA GLY A 82 1.69 -11.93 17.29
C GLY A 82 3.18 -12.08 16.97
N THR A 83 3.62 -13.31 16.70
CA THR A 83 5.01 -13.62 16.34
C THR A 83 5.29 -13.40 14.86
N LEU A 84 6.56 -13.28 14.49
CA LEU A 84 6.99 -13.22 13.08
C LEU A 84 6.53 -14.44 12.27
N VAL A 85 6.58 -15.64 12.87
CA VAL A 85 6.08 -16.87 12.24
C VAL A 85 4.57 -16.81 12.06
N GLY A 86 3.84 -16.27 13.04
CA GLY A 86 2.40 -16.03 12.92
C GLY A 86 2.06 -15.07 11.78
N LEU A 87 2.82 -13.97 11.64
CA LEU A 87 2.68 -13.04 10.53
C LEU A 87 2.95 -13.75 9.18
N PHE A 88 4.02 -14.54 9.09
CA PHE A 88 4.35 -15.29 7.88
C PHE A 88 3.20 -16.17 7.41
N TYR A 89 2.57 -16.95 8.29
CA TYR A 89 1.43 -17.79 7.91
C TYR A 89 0.18 -17.00 7.53
N LYS A 90 -0.06 -15.83 8.15
CA LYS A 90 -1.15 -14.94 7.74
C LYS A 90 -0.92 -14.39 6.32
N VAL A 91 0.30 -13.98 6.00
CA VAL A 91 0.68 -13.54 4.64
C VAL A 91 0.56 -14.68 3.64
N LEU A 92 1.08 -15.87 3.97
CA LEU A 92 1.01 -17.05 3.11
C LEU A 92 -0.45 -17.43 2.80
N LYS A 93 -1.31 -17.45 3.83
CA LYS A 93 -2.74 -17.69 3.65
C LYS A 93 -3.37 -16.67 2.70
N PHE A 94 -3.09 -15.38 2.90
CA PHE A 94 -3.60 -14.33 2.02
C PHE A 94 -3.17 -14.54 0.55
N VAL A 95 -1.90 -14.84 0.31
CA VAL A 95 -1.40 -15.09 -1.05
C VAL A 95 -2.13 -16.28 -1.69
N THR A 96 -2.29 -17.38 -0.96
CA THR A 96 -2.98 -18.59 -1.46
C THR A 96 -4.48 -18.33 -1.72
N ASP A 97 -5.15 -17.56 -0.86
CA ASP A 97 -6.60 -17.33 -0.96
C ASP A 97 -6.96 -16.29 -2.05
N TYR A 98 -6.05 -15.35 -2.38
CA TYR A 98 -6.38 -14.16 -3.18
C TYR A 98 -5.46 -13.85 -4.37
N MET A 99 -4.27 -14.46 -4.46
CA MET A 99 -3.27 -14.11 -5.49
C MET A 99 -2.90 -15.27 -6.42
N VAL A 100 -3.35 -16.50 -6.14
CA VAL A 100 -3.27 -17.69 -7.01
C VAL A 100 -4.51 -17.77 -7.89
#